data_AF-A0A940CUJ0-F1
#
_entry.id   AF-A0A940CUJ0-F1
#
_cell.length_a   1.000
_cell.length_b   1.000
_cell.length_c   1.000
_cell.angle_alpha   90.00
_cell.angle_beta   90.00
_cell.angle_gamma   90.00
#
_symmetry.space_group_name_H-M   'P 1'
#
loop_
_entity.id
_entity.type
_entity.pdbx_description
1 polymer ?
#
loop_
_entity_poly.entity_id
_entity_poly.type
_entity_poly.pdbx_seq_one_letter_code
_entity_poly.pdbx_strand_id
1 'polypeptide(L)'
;MRKKVARLLKEQDGAAAVIMALFIVVATGFAGLAIDIGYLEISKYKIQTAVDAACLAAAQELPDTGMAAQKAREYAAANGLDPSTLTLEFSDNNRQVTVSAHQDIKPYFMPLFGIDNLRVGSRGAARAGVAPHVFAYSLFSGSASEELRFSGNGLTVDGSVHTNHNFRVSGNHIIVTRVSEACGTIRSRE
;
A
#
# COMPACT_ATOMS: atom_id res chain seq x y z
N MET A 1 43.74 -54.32 3.35
CA MET A 1 42.58 -53.48 2.99
C MET A 1 41.22 -54.19 2.99
N ARG A 2 41.11 -55.45 2.54
CA ARG A 2 39.82 -56.19 2.47
C ARG A 2 39.04 -56.33 3.79
N LYS A 3 39.72 -56.43 4.94
CA LYS A 3 39.06 -56.54 6.27
C LYS A 3 38.37 -55.25 6.75
N LYS A 4 38.76 -54.07 6.26
CA LYS A 4 38.11 -52.79 6.62
C LYS A 4 36.79 -52.60 5.87
N VAL A 5 36.76 -52.98 4.59
CA VAL A 5 35.55 -52.90 3.74
C VAL A 5 34.47 -53.86 4.22
N ALA A 6 34.85 -55.08 4.61
CA ALA A 6 33.91 -56.06 5.16
C ALA A 6 33.34 -55.66 6.54
N ARG A 7 34.02 -54.78 7.29
CA ARG A 7 33.55 -54.24 8.57
C ARG A 7 32.57 -53.08 8.36
N LEU A 8 32.86 -52.18 7.41
CA LEU A 8 31.95 -51.10 6.99
C LEU A 8 30.61 -51.62 6.45
N LEU A 9 30.60 -52.80 5.80
CA LEU A 9 29.39 -53.45 5.30
C LEU A 9 28.59 -54.23 6.36
N LYS A 10 29.18 -54.46 7.54
CA LYS A 10 28.58 -55.23 8.64
C LYS A 10 28.11 -54.35 9.80
N GLU A 11 28.42 -53.05 9.76
CA GLU A 11 27.98 -52.02 10.69
C GLU A 11 26.66 -51.41 10.17
N GLN A 12 25.57 -51.48 10.94
CA GLN A 12 24.27 -50.88 10.58
C GLN A 12 24.32 -49.33 10.49
N ASP A 13 25.44 -48.72 10.88
CA ASP A 13 25.72 -47.30 10.79
C ASP A 13 25.81 -46.78 9.34
N GLY A 14 26.14 -47.64 8.37
CA GLY A 14 26.19 -47.26 6.96
C GLY A 14 24.81 -46.98 6.35
N ALA A 15 23.78 -47.72 6.79
CA ALA A 15 22.40 -47.52 6.33
C ALA A 15 21.82 -46.19 6.85
N ALA A 16 22.13 -45.84 8.10
CA ALA A 16 21.76 -44.56 8.69
C ALA A 16 22.36 -43.38 7.90
N ALA A 17 23.62 -43.49 7.46
CA ALA A 17 24.26 -42.47 6.63
C ALA A 17 23.57 -42.27 5.28
N VAL A 18 23.13 -43.35 4.62
CA VAL A 18 22.38 -43.28 3.35
C VAL A 18 21.01 -42.63 3.55
N ILE A 19 20.27 -43.01 4.59
CA ILE A 19 18.97 -42.42 4.91
C ILE A 19 19.13 -40.92 5.25
N MET A 20 20.16 -40.56 6.02
CA MET A 20 20.46 -39.16 6.34
C MET A 20 20.78 -38.34 5.10
N ALA A 21 21.57 -38.88 4.17
CA ALA A 21 21.88 -38.21 2.90
C ALA A 21 20.61 -37.94 2.08
N LEU A 22 19.71 -38.93 1.98
CA LEU A 22 18.41 -38.75 1.31
C LEU A 22 17.56 -37.70 2.02
N PHE A 23 17.55 -37.69 3.35
CA PHE A 23 16.78 -36.72 4.13
C PHE A 23 17.30 -35.28 3.93
N ILE A 24 18.61 -35.07 3.87
CA ILE A 24 19.22 -33.76 3.59
C ILE A 24 18.79 -33.25 2.21
N VAL A 25 18.75 -34.12 1.19
CA VAL A 25 18.29 -33.75 -0.16
C VAL A 25 16.83 -33.29 -0.13
N VAL A 26 15.96 -34.07 0.52
CA VAL A 26 14.54 -33.72 0.64
C VAL A 26 14.33 -32.43 1.44
N ALA A 27 15.01 -32.29 2.58
CA ALA A 27 14.95 -31.09 3.42
C ALA A 27 15.43 -29.84 2.66
N THR A 28 16.50 -29.97 1.86
CA THR A 28 17.00 -28.89 1.01
C THR A 28 15.99 -28.52 -0.08
N GLY A 29 15.30 -29.50 -0.66
CA GLY A 29 14.22 -29.26 -1.63
C GLY A 29 13.08 -28.42 -1.02
N PHE A 30 12.65 -28.75 0.21
CA PHE A 30 11.63 -27.97 0.92
C PHE A 30 12.14 -26.57 1.30
N ALA A 31 13.39 -26.44 1.74
CA ALA A 31 14.00 -25.15 2.04
C ALA A 31 14.07 -24.25 0.79
N GLY A 32 14.45 -24.81 -0.36
CA GLY A 32 14.45 -24.11 -1.64
C GLY A 32 13.05 -23.61 -2.04
N LEU A 33 12.03 -24.46 -1.88
CA LEU A 33 10.65 -24.07 -2.16
C LEU A 33 10.17 -22.94 -1.23
N ALA A 34 10.54 -22.98 0.05
CA ALA A 34 10.21 -21.91 0.99
C ALA A 34 10.87 -20.57 0.60
N ILE A 35 12.11 -20.61 0.13
CA ILE A 35 12.82 -19.42 -0.38
C ILE A 35 12.11 -18.84 -1.60
N ASP A 36 11.69 -19.67 -2.55
CA ASP A 36 10.99 -19.20 -3.74
C ASP A 36 9.64 -18.56 -3.42
N ILE A 37 8.84 -19.18 -2.53
CA ILE A 37 7.57 -18.61 -2.10
C ILE A 37 7.80 -17.24 -1.44
N GLY A 38 8.79 -17.15 -0.55
CA GLY A 38 9.15 -15.88 0.10
C GLY A 38 9.57 -14.82 -0.92
N TYR A 39 10.38 -15.20 -1.90
CA TYR A 39 10.83 -14.29 -2.96
C TYR A 39 9.68 -13.81 -3.86
N LEU A 40 8.76 -14.70 -4.23
CA LEU A 40 7.57 -14.37 -5.03
C LEU A 40 6.66 -13.41 -4.29
N GLU A 41 6.39 -13.64 -3.01
CA GLU A 41 5.55 -12.75 -2.20
C GLU A 41 6.18 -11.35 -2.06
N ILE A 42 7.47 -11.26 -1.75
CA ILE A 42 8.18 -9.97 -1.67
C ILE A 42 8.08 -9.22 -3.00
N SER A 43 8.25 -9.92 -4.11
CA SER A 43 8.21 -9.30 -5.44
C SER A 43 6.79 -8.85 -5.80
N LYS A 44 5.76 -9.64 -5.45
CA LYS A 44 4.36 -9.26 -5.58
C LYS A 44 4.04 -7.99 -4.77
N TYR A 45 4.52 -7.90 -3.54
CA TYR A 45 4.35 -6.70 -2.70
C TYR A 45 5.01 -5.46 -3.31
N LYS A 46 6.20 -5.60 -3.92
CA LYS A 46 6.85 -4.49 -4.62
C LYS A 46 6.03 -3.99 -5.81
N ILE A 47 5.52 -4.90 -6.65
CA ILE A 47 4.67 -4.56 -7.79
C ILE A 47 3.39 -3.88 -7.30
N GLN A 48 2.74 -4.42 -6.27
CA GLN A 48 1.53 -3.83 -5.68
C GLN A 48 1.79 -2.41 -5.16
N THR A 49 2.87 -2.21 -4.42
CA THR A 49 3.25 -0.89 -3.88
C THR A 49 3.48 0.12 -5.00
N ALA A 50 4.16 -0.29 -6.07
CA ALA A 50 4.37 0.56 -7.24
C ALA A 50 3.04 0.92 -7.95
N VAL A 51 2.14 -0.06 -8.11
CA VAL A 51 0.82 0.13 -8.72
C VAL A 51 -0.04 1.07 -7.88
N ASP A 52 -0.06 0.91 -6.56
CA ASP A 52 -0.85 1.76 -5.66
C ASP A 52 -0.31 3.20 -5.65
N ALA A 53 1.02 3.37 -5.61
CA ALA A 53 1.64 4.67 -5.74
C ALA A 53 1.30 5.35 -7.08
N ALA A 54 1.36 4.60 -8.19
CA ALA A 54 0.98 5.10 -9.50
C ALA A 54 -0.52 5.47 -9.58
N CYS A 55 -1.41 4.67 -9.00
CA CYS A 55 -2.84 4.96 -8.93
C CYS A 55 -3.10 6.27 -8.18
N LEU A 56 -2.52 6.43 -7.00
CA LEU A 56 -2.73 7.61 -6.17
C LEU A 56 -2.16 8.87 -6.83
N ALA A 57 -0.98 8.78 -7.43
CA ALA A 57 -0.39 9.89 -8.18
C ALA A 57 -1.25 10.27 -9.39
N ALA A 58 -1.75 9.30 -10.15
CA ALA A 58 -2.65 9.58 -11.27
C ALA A 58 -3.99 10.16 -10.82
N ALA A 59 -4.56 9.68 -9.71
CA ALA A 59 -5.83 10.18 -9.21
C ALA A 59 -5.78 11.65 -8.78
N GLN A 60 -4.61 12.19 -8.40
CA GLN A 60 -4.47 13.61 -8.04
C GLN A 60 -4.57 14.54 -9.25
N GLU A 61 -4.23 14.07 -10.44
CA GLU A 61 -4.26 14.87 -11.67
C GLU A 61 -5.59 14.76 -12.43
N LEU A 62 -6.48 13.87 -12.00
CA LEU A 62 -7.80 13.75 -12.61
C LEU A 62 -8.62 15.03 -12.39
N PRO A 63 -9.37 15.48 -13.40
CA PRO A 63 -9.81 14.73 -14.58
C PRO A 63 -8.87 14.78 -15.80
N ASP A 64 -7.68 15.40 -15.71
CA ASP A 64 -6.71 15.43 -16.80
C ASP A 64 -6.04 14.06 -16.95
N THR A 65 -6.50 13.26 -17.92
CA THR A 65 -6.00 11.91 -18.16
C THR A 65 -4.59 11.90 -18.75
N GLY A 66 -4.16 12.97 -19.41
CA GLY A 66 -2.82 13.11 -19.98
C GLY A 66 -1.79 13.28 -18.86
N MET A 67 -2.03 14.24 -17.97
CA MET A 67 -1.20 14.45 -16.77
C MET A 67 -1.25 13.25 -15.83
N ALA A 68 -2.43 12.65 -15.62
CA ALA A 68 -2.58 11.46 -14.78
C ALA A 68 -1.75 10.28 -15.30
N ALA A 69 -1.78 10.01 -16.61
CA ALA A 69 -0.98 8.95 -17.21
C ALA A 69 0.53 9.22 -17.11
N GLN A 70 0.95 10.47 -17.24
CA GLN A 70 2.34 10.86 -17.03
C GLN A 70 2.77 10.63 -15.57
N LYS A 71 1.98 11.12 -14.61
CA LYS A 71 2.28 10.96 -13.17
C LYS A 71 2.31 9.51 -12.72
N ALA A 72 1.37 8.68 -13.19
CA ALA A 72 1.42 7.24 -12.90
C ALA A 72 2.74 6.60 -13.38
N ARG A 73 3.22 6.95 -14.57
CA ARG A 73 4.49 6.43 -15.11
C ARG A 73 5.70 6.93 -14.31
N GLU A 74 5.71 8.21 -13.93
CA GLU A 74 6.76 8.78 -13.07
C GLU A 74 6.85 8.04 -11.72
N TYR A 75 5.71 7.83 -11.05
CA TYR A 75 5.67 7.16 -9.75
C TYR A 75 5.93 5.66 -9.85
N ALA A 76 5.50 4.99 -10.92
CA ALA A 76 5.83 3.60 -11.13
C ALA A 76 7.34 3.39 -11.35
N ALA A 77 7.97 4.25 -12.15
CA ALA A 77 9.43 4.24 -12.35
C ALA A 77 10.19 4.48 -11.04
N ALA A 78 9.73 5.43 -10.22
CA ALA A 78 10.32 5.70 -8.91
C ALA A 78 10.21 4.49 -7.94
N ASN A 79 9.24 3.61 -8.15
CA ASN A 79 9.06 2.38 -7.38
C ASN A 79 9.69 1.13 -8.06
N GLY A 80 10.55 1.33 -9.06
CA GLY A 80 11.31 0.25 -9.71
C GLY A 80 10.51 -0.58 -10.70
N LEU A 81 9.36 -0.08 -11.16
CA LEU A 81 8.54 -0.72 -12.18
C LEU A 81 8.75 -0.03 -13.53
N ASP A 82 8.88 -0.81 -14.60
CA ASP A 82 9.04 -0.24 -15.95
C ASP A 82 7.73 0.42 -16.40
N PRO A 83 7.75 1.73 -16.74
CA PRO A 83 6.61 2.47 -17.29
C PRO A 83 5.89 1.78 -18.46
N SER A 84 6.61 1.00 -19.26
CA SER A 84 6.08 0.32 -20.45
C SER A 84 5.15 -0.86 -20.12
N THR A 85 5.27 -1.42 -18.91
CA THR A 85 4.48 -2.56 -18.45
C THR A 85 3.14 -2.17 -17.82
N LEU A 86 2.91 -0.87 -17.61
CA LEU A 86 1.69 -0.36 -17.00
C LEU A 86 0.57 -0.20 -18.02
N THR A 87 -0.59 -0.73 -17.66
CA THR A 87 -1.86 -0.50 -18.35
C THR A 87 -2.72 0.42 -17.48
N LEU A 88 -3.16 1.55 -18.03
CA LEU A 88 -4.05 2.49 -17.36
C LEU A 88 -5.43 2.46 -18.00
N GLU A 89 -6.46 2.34 -17.18
CA GLU A 89 -7.87 2.43 -17.58
C GLU A 89 -8.53 3.57 -16.79
N PHE A 90 -9.12 4.53 -17.49
CA PHE A 90 -9.88 5.62 -16.88
C PHE A 90 -11.37 5.29 -16.93
N SER A 91 -12.06 5.45 -15.80
CA SER A 91 -13.48 5.18 -15.64
C SER A 91 -14.17 6.30 -14.84
N ASP A 92 -15.50 6.21 -14.71
CA ASP A 92 -16.30 7.16 -13.92
C ASP A 92 -16.12 8.63 -14.38
N ASN A 93 -16.29 8.90 -15.68
CA ASN A 93 -16.09 10.23 -16.27
C ASN A 93 -14.72 10.86 -15.93
N ASN A 94 -13.65 10.07 -16.04
CA ASN A 94 -12.27 10.44 -15.68
C ASN A 94 -12.12 10.84 -14.20
N ARG A 95 -12.93 10.28 -13.31
CA ARG A 95 -12.73 10.41 -11.84
C ARG A 95 -12.10 9.19 -11.23
N GLN A 96 -11.98 8.09 -11.96
CA GLN A 96 -11.31 6.89 -11.48
C GLN A 96 -10.22 6.47 -12.46
N VAL A 97 -9.08 6.05 -11.91
CA VAL A 97 -7.98 5.45 -12.64
C VAL A 97 -7.72 4.06 -12.08
N THR A 98 -7.60 3.08 -12.96
CA THR A 98 -7.18 1.73 -12.64
C THR A 98 -5.84 1.47 -13.31
N VAL A 99 -4.85 1.07 -12.52
CA VAL A 99 -3.50 0.75 -13.01
C VAL A 99 -3.27 -0.73 -12.83
N SER A 100 -2.79 -1.40 -13.89
CA SER A 100 -2.40 -2.81 -13.86
C SER A 100 -0.96 -2.96 -14.33
N ALA A 101 -0.21 -3.84 -13.67
CA ALA A 101 1.17 -4.16 -14.03
C ALA A 101 1.43 -5.66 -13.93
N HIS A 102 2.33 -6.15 -14.79
CA HIS A 102 2.79 -7.54 -14.78
C HIS A 102 4.30 -7.62 -14.95
N GLN A 103 4.92 -8.55 -14.24
CA GLN A 103 6.33 -8.88 -14.38
C GLN A 103 6.51 -10.40 -14.33
N ASP A 104 7.33 -10.91 -15.24
CA ASP A 104 7.76 -12.31 -15.23
C ASP A 104 8.97 -12.44 -14.31
N ILE A 105 8.83 -13.29 -13.30
CA ILE A 105 9.82 -13.52 -12.25
C ILE A 105 10.33 -14.95 -12.40
N LYS A 106 11.65 -15.07 -12.46
CA LYS A 106 12.32 -16.37 -12.45
C LYS A 106 12.62 -16.79 -11.00
N PRO A 107 11.93 -17.82 -10.46
CA PRO A 107 12.26 -18.37 -9.15
C PRO A 107 13.61 -19.10 -9.16
N TYR A 108 14.19 -19.33 -7.98
CA TYR A 108 15.54 -19.90 -7.84
C TYR A 108 15.54 -21.44 -7.88
N PHE A 109 14.64 -22.11 -7.15
CA PHE A 109 14.63 -23.56 -6.99
C PHE A 109 13.49 -24.25 -7.76
N MET A 110 12.36 -23.58 -7.99
CA MET A 110 11.22 -24.05 -8.79
C MET A 110 11.59 -24.49 -10.23
N PRO A 111 12.63 -23.94 -10.91
CA PRO A 111 13.07 -24.48 -12.19
C PRO A 111 13.54 -25.94 -12.11
N LEU A 112 14.02 -26.39 -10.94
CA LEU A 112 14.37 -27.80 -10.71
C LEU A 112 13.16 -28.73 -10.86
N PHE A 113 11.95 -28.20 -10.69
CA PHE A 113 10.68 -28.90 -10.83
C PHE A 113 9.97 -28.58 -12.16
N GLY A 114 10.65 -27.93 -13.11
CA GLY A 114 10.12 -27.60 -14.44
C GLY A 114 9.29 -26.31 -14.50
N ILE A 115 9.39 -25.45 -13.49
CA ILE A 115 8.71 -24.15 -13.45
C ILE A 115 9.75 -23.04 -13.63
N ASP A 116 9.92 -22.58 -14.88
CA ASP A 116 11.00 -21.67 -15.24
C ASP A 116 10.69 -20.19 -14.97
N ASN A 117 9.43 -19.78 -15.11
CA ASN A 117 9.00 -18.40 -14.89
C ASN A 117 7.58 -18.36 -14.34
N LEU A 118 7.30 -17.42 -13.44
CA LEU A 118 5.95 -17.09 -13.00
C LEU A 118 5.64 -15.65 -13.36
N ARG A 119 4.48 -15.45 -13.98
CA ARG A 119 3.92 -14.12 -14.22
C ARG A 119 3.21 -13.64 -12.96
N VAL A 120 3.74 -12.59 -12.33
CA VAL A 120 3.13 -11.95 -11.17
C VAL A 120 2.56 -10.61 -11.62
N GLY A 121 1.33 -10.32 -11.23
CA GLY A 121 0.67 -9.07 -11.55
C GLY A 121 -0.05 -8.47 -10.36
N SER A 122 -0.25 -7.15 -10.45
CA SER A 122 -1.06 -6.39 -9.52
C SER A 122 -1.99 -5.47 -10.30
N ARG A 123 -3.15 -5.19 -9.70
CA ARG A 123 -4.12 -4.22 -10.17
C ARG A 123 -4.55 -3.37 -8.99
N GLY A 124 -4.49 -2.05 -9.15
CA GLY A 124 -4.93 -1.06 -8.18
C GLY A 124 -5.90 -0.08 -8.83
N ALA A 125 -6.79 0.51 -8.05
CA ALA A 125 -7.68 1.56 -8.52
C ALA A 125 -7.75 2.69 -7.50
N ALA A 126 -7.68 3.92 -8.00
CA ALA A 126 -7.85 5.12 -7.19
C ALA A 126 -8.90 6.03 -7.83
N ARG A 127 -9.65 6.74 -7.00
CA ARG A 127 -10.69 7.66 -7.42
C ARG A 127 -10.36 9.06 -6.91
N ALA A 128 -10.37 10.02 -7.83
CA ALA A 128 -10.38 11.43 -7.53
C ALA A 128 -11.74 11.81 -6.96
N GLY A 129 -11.75 12.19 -5.70
CA GLY A 129 -12.96 12.59 -5.01
C GLY A 129 -12.65 12.99 -3.59
N VAL A 130 -13.58 13.72 -2.99
CA VAL A 130 -13.57 13.99 -1.56
C VAL A 130 -13.93 12.65 -0.89
N ALA A 131 -12.94 11.99 -0.26
CA ALA A 131 -13.23 10.86 0.61
C ALA A 131 -14.31 11.33 1.62
N PRO A 132 -15.32 10.51 1.95
CA PRO A 132 -16.24 10.85 3.04
C PRO A 132 -15.40 10.97 4.31
N HIS A 133 -14.98 12.19 4.64
CA HIS A 133 -14.05 12.40 5.73
C HIS A 133 -14.79 12.03 7.03
N VAL A 134 -14.19 11.14 7.81
CA VAL A 134 -14.61 10.89 9.20
C VAL A 134 -14.54 12.18 10.03
N PHE A 135 -13.71 13.14 9.59
CA PHE A 135 -13.54 14.47 10.17
C PHE A 135 -13.53 15.55 9.06
N ALA A 136 -14.68 15.77 8.41
CA ALA A 136 -14.85 16.79 7.35
C ALA A 136 -14.93 18.21 7.92
N TYR A 137 -13.90 18.69 8.61
CA TYR A 137 -13.88 20.07 9.10
C TYR A 137 -13.32 21.01 8.02
N SER A 138 -14.10 21.99 7.62
CA SER A 138 -13.64 23.12 6.81
C SER A 138 -12.70 24.04 7.58
N LEU A 139 -12.78 24.00 8.92
CA LEU A 139 -11.87 24.71 9.80
C LEU A 139 -11.47 23.84 10.99
N PHE A 140 -10.18 23.60 11.17
CA PHE A 140 -9.61 22.82 12.27
C PHE A 140 -8.60 23.66 13.06
N SER A 141 -8.79 23.75 14.38
CA SER A 141 -7.83 24.34 15.30
C SER A 141 -7.26 23.26 16.23
N GLY A 142 -5.99 22.91 16.03
CA GLY A 142 -5.28 21.90 16.80
C GLY A 142 -4.68 22.39 18.13
N SER A 143 -4.81 23.68 18.45
CA SER A 143 -4.19 24.28 19.64
C SER A 143 -4.81 23.74 20.93
N ALA A 144 -3.95 23.38 21.89
CA ALA A 144 -4.38 22.94 23.22
C ALA A 144 -4.57 24.11 24.20
N SER A 145 -4.04 25.30 23.87
CA SER A 145 -4.00 26.48 24.74
C SER A 145 -4.70 27.72 24.19
N GLU A 146 -4.89 27.79 22.87
CA GLU A 146 -5.55 28.93 22.24
C GLU A 146 -6.98 28.60 21.85
N GLU A 147 -7.91 29.50 22.15
CA GLU A 147 -9.29 29.36 21.73
C GLU A 147 -9.47 29.75 20.26
N LEU A 148 -10.29 28.97 19.54
CA LEU A 148 -10.74 29.33 18.22
C LEU A 148 -11.77 30.46 18.35
N ARG A 149 -11.53 31.62 17.73
CA ARG A 149 -12.40 32.79 17.81
C ARG A 149 -12.95 33.16 16.46
N PHE A 150 -14.28 33.19 16.33
CA PHE A 150 -14.96 33.89 15.25
C PHE A 150 -15.43 35.25 15.78
N SER A 151 -14.82 36.32 15.26
CA SER A 151 -15.14 37.70 15.64
C SER A 151 -15.44 38.52 14.39
N GLY A 152 -16.62 39.12 14.31
CA GLY A 152 -17.00 40.00 13.20
C GLY A 152 -18.46 39.82 12.77
N ASN A 153 -18.81 40.47 11.66
CA ASN A 153 -20.16 40.40 11.09
C ASN A 153 -20.13 39.68 9.73
N GLY A 154 -21.08 38.77 9.49
CA GLY A 154 -21.27 38.14 8.17
C GLY A 154 -20.28 37.02 7.83
N LEU A 155 -19.82 36.24 8.82
CA LEU A 155 -18.92 35.11 8.60
C LEU A 155 -19.71 33.84 8.32
N THR A 156 -19.54 33.25 7.13
CA THR A 156 -20.12 31.94 6.81
C THR A 156 -19.00 30.92 6.58
N VAL A 157 -18.99 29.87 7.38
CA VAL A 157 -18.13 28.70 7.19
C VAL A 157 -18.95 27.61 6.52
N ASP A 158 -18.61 27.31 5.27
CA ASP A 158 -19.24 26.20 4.56
C ASP A 158 -18.56 24.87 4.92
N GLY A 159 -19.14 24.16 5.87
CA GLY A 159 -18.75 22.83 6.36
C GLY A 159 -18.67 22.76 7.88
N SER A 160 -17.98 21.76 8.41
CA SER A 160 -17.88 21.57 9.88
C SER A 160 -16.68 22.33 10.46
N VAL A 161 -16.71 22.63 11.76
CA VAL A 161 -15.64 23.31 12.49
C VAL A 161 -15.22 22.46 13.69
N HIS A 162 -13.92 22.33 13.94
CA HIS A 162 -13.39 21.65 15.12
C HIS A 162 -12.31 22.47 15.84
N THR A 163 -12.30 22.41 17.16
CA THR A 163 -11.18 22.89 17.98
C THR A 163 -10.85 21.98 19.15
N ASN A 164 -9.55 21.82 19.42
CA ASN A 164 -9.03 21.12 20.59
C ASN A 164 -9.15 21.92 21.90
N HIS A 165 -9.58 23.19 21.83
CA HIS A 165 -9.78 24.06 23.01
C HIS A 165 -11.20 24.67 23.00
N ASN A 166 -11.39 25.86 23.56
CA ASN A 166 -12.67 26.57 23.52
C ASN A 166 -12.96 27.13 22.13
N PHE A 167 -14.23 27.14 21.74
CA PHE A 167 -14.73 27.83 20.55
C PHE A 167 -15.56 29.04 20.97
N ARG A 168 -15.15 30.23 20.59
CA ARG A 168 -15.83 31.49 20.91
C ARG A 168 -16.35 32.17 19.67
N VAL A 169 -17.63 32.52 19.69
CA VAL A 169 -18.32 33.25 18.63
C VAL A 169 -18.79 34.60 19.18
N SER A 170 -18.44 35.68 18.49
CA SER A 170 -18.77 37.06 18.89
C SER A 170 -19.03 37.93 17.66
N GLY A 171 -20.21 38.51 17.57
CA GLY A 171 -20.63 39.37 16.46
C GLY A 171 -21.93 38.89 15.82
N ASN A 172 -22.34 39.54 14.74
CA ASN A 172 -23.66 39.30 14.13
C ASN A 172 -23.55 38.43 12.87
N HIS A 173 -24.49 37.51 12.67
CA HIS A 173 -24.59 36.68 11.47
C HIS A 173 -23.33 35.81 11.23
N ILE A 174 -23.01 34.93 12.18
CA ILE A 174 -21.95 33.92 12.05
C ILE A 174 -22.62 32.56 11.84
N ILE A 175 -22.42 31.96 10.68
CA ILE A 175 -23.07 30.72 10.26
C ILE A 175 -22.01 29.65 10.00
N VAL A 176 -22.17 28.48 10.61
CA VAL A 176 -21.47 27.25 10.23
C VAL A 176 -22.51 26.34 9.57
N THR A 177 -22.30 25.95 8.31
CA THR A 177 -23.34 25.24 7.54
C THR A 177 -23.51 23.78 7.98
N ARG A 178 -22.53 23.22 8.70
CA ARG A 178 -22.58 21.86 9.27
C ARG A 178 -22.33 21.87 10.78
N VAL A 179 -21.54 20.91 11.30
CA VAL A 179 -21.36 20.69 12.74
C VAL A 179 -20.25 21.58 13.30
N SER A 180 -20.43 22.11 14.50
CA SER A 180 -19.36 22.79 15.26
C SER A 180 -19.01 21.99 16.50
N GLU A 181 -17.75 21.57 16.61
CA GLU A 181 -17.24 20.73 17.69
C GLU A 181 -16.10 21.44 18.42
N ALA A 182 -16.09 21.32 19.75
CA ALA A 182 -15.03 21.84 20.59
C ALA A 182 -14.77 20.86 21.74
N CYS A 183 -13.51 20.54 22.00
CA CYS A 183 -13.12 19.76 23.17
C CYS A 183 -13.30 20.57 24.48
N GLY A 184 -13.18 21.90 24.38
CA GLY A 184 -13.50 22.82 25.47
C GLY A 184 -14.97 23.22 25.48
N THR A 185 -15.22 24.50 25.73
CA THR A 185 -16.58 25.08 25.74
C THR A 185 -16.86 25.83 24.45
N ILE A 186 -18.09 25.69 23.94
CA ILE A 186 -18.62 26.54 22.86
C ILE A 186 -19.38 27.70 23.51
N ARG A 187 -18.97 28.93 23.25
CA ARG A 187 -19.61 30.14 23.79
C ARG A 187 -19.98 31.11 22.68
N SER A 188 -21.26 31.43 22.58
CA SER A 188 -21.75 32.61 21.86
C SER A 188 -21.90 33.75 22.86
N ARG A 189 -21.37 34.94 22.55
CA ARG A 189 -21.79 36.16 23.26
C ARG A 189 -23.09 36.64 22.62
N GLU A 190 -24.13 36.81 23.44
CA GLU A 190 -25.26 37.70 23.13
C GLU A 190 -24.77 39.16 23.08
#